data_AF-A0A445FBF3-F1
#
_entry.id   AF-A0A445FBF3-F1
#
_cell.length_a   1.000
_cell.length_b   1.000
_cell.length_c   1.000
_cell.angle_alpha   90.00
_cell.angle_beta   90.00
_cell.angle_gamma   90.00
#
_symmetry.space_group_name_H-M   'P 1'
#
loop_
_entity.id
_entity.type
_entity.pdbx_description
1 polymer ?
#
loop_
_entity_poly.entity_id
_entity_poly.type
_entity_poly.pdbx_seq_one_letter_code
_entity_poly.pdbx_strand_id
1 'polypeptide(L)'
;MIYIQVLRLSAATQDLPKSVICNVHGVNPEFLKIGEKIAAERELGQKAFTKGAYFLGKMVWGKGYKELIDLLAKHKADLDGFKLDVFGNGEDANEVQSAARRLDLNLNFQKGRDHADDSLHGYKVFINPSISDVLCTATAEALAMGKF
;
A
#
# COMPACT_ATOMS: atom_id res chain seq x y z
N MET A 1 12.62 -21.91 -35.51
CA MET A 1 11.21 -21.97 -35.06
C MET A 1 11.10 -21.10 -33.80
N ILE A 2 10.39 -19.98 -33.83
CA ILE A 2 10.21 -19.11 -32.65
C ILE A 2 9.02 -19.66 -31.87
N TYR A 3 9.26 -20.14 -30.65
CA TYR A 3 8.18 -20.50 -29.72
C TYR A 3 7.68 -19.24 -29.04
N ILE A 4 6.43 -18.85 -29.31
CA ILE A 4 5.75 -17.77 -28.60
C ILE A 4 4.95 -18.40 -27.45
N GLN A 5 5.30 -18.04 -26.23
CA GLN A 5 4.57 -18.39 -25.02
C GLN A 5 3.96 -17.12 -24.42
N VAL A 6 2.68 -17.16 -24.08
CA VAL A 6 1.99 -16.01 -23.48
C VAL A 6 2.20 -16.03 -21.98
N LEU A 7 2.78 -14.97 -21.42
CA LEU A 7 2.88 -14.81 -19.97
C LEU A 7 1.65 -14.07 -19.47
N ARG A 8 0.83 -14.76 -18.67
CA ARG A 8 -0.29 -14.16 -17.94
C ARG A 8 0.19 -13.65 -16.60
N LEU A 9 -0.16 -12.41 -16.28
CA LEU A 9 0.28 -11.78 -15.04
C LEU A 9 -0.49 -12.31 -13.83
N SER A 10 -1.67 -12.92 -14.00
CA SER A 10 -2.37 -13.61 -12.91
C SER A 10 -3.45 -14.55 -13.45
N ALA A 11 -3.95 -15.42 -12.59
CA ALA A 11 -5.11 -16.28 -12.88
C ALA A 11 -6.42 -15.50 -13.09
N ALA A 12 -6.46 -14.21 -12.71
CA ALA A 12 -7.64 -13.35 -12.87
C ALA A 12 -7.79 -12.79 -14.30
N THR A 13 -6.76 -12.94 -15.15
CA THR A 13 -6.81 -12.55 -16.56
C THR A 13 -7.51 -13.62 -17.41
N GLN A 14 -7.98 -13.27 -18.61
CA GLN A 14 -8.59 -14.22 -19.55
C GLN A 14 -7.68 -15.44 -19.79
N ASP A 15 -8.27 -16.62 -19.91
CA ASP A 15 -7.54 -17.83 -20.27
C ASP A 15 -7.11 -17.81 -21.74
N LEU A 16 -5.83 -18.08 -21.99
CA LEU A 16 -5.23 -17.96 -23.32
C LEU A 16 -4.50 -19.25 -23.71
N PRO A 17 -4.63 -19.74 -24.96
CA PRO A 17 -3.88 -20.91 -25.42
C PRO A 17 -2.37 -20.69 -25.29
N LYS A 18 -1.63 -21.74 -24.93
CA LYS A 18 -0.15 -21.71 -24.79
C LYS A 18 0.32 -20.61 -23.83
N SER A 19 -0.42 -20.39 -22.75
CA SER A 19 -0.08 -19.43 -21.71
C SER A 19 0.41 -20.09 -20.43
N VAL A 20 1.20 -19.34 -19.66
CA VAL A 20 1.62 -19.69 -18.29
C VAL A 20 1.38 -18.47 -17.39
N ILE A 21 0.95 -18.71 -16.16
CA ILE A 21 0.79 -17.66 -15.15
C ILE A 21 2.14 -17.49 -14.45
N CYS A 22 2.72 -16.29 -14.51
CA CYS A 22 4.02 -16.01 -13.90
C CYS A 22 3.96 -14.97 -12.77
N ASN A 23 2.79 -14.38 -12.45
CA ASN A 23 2.64 -13.38 -11.39
C ASN A 23 3.68 -12.23 -11.45
N VAL A 24 4.16 -11.94 -12.66
CA VAL A 24 5.12 -10.86 -12.91
C VAL A 24 4.32 -9.58 -13.04
N HIS A 25 4.51 -8.65 -12.10
CA HIS A 25 3.89 -7.33 -12.16
C HIS A 25 4.97 -6.27 -12.29
N GLY A 26 4.79 -5.40 -13.29
CA GLY A 26 5.56 -4.17 -13.39
C GLY A 26 5.01 -3.11 -12.46
N VAL A 27 5.83 -2.11 -12.19
CA VAL A 27 5.44 -0.86 -11.54
C VAL A 27 5.57 0.28 -12.56
N ASN A 28 4.71 1.29 -12.49
CA ASN A 28 4.84 2.45 -13.38
C ASN A 28 6.21 3.12 -13.14
N PRO A 29 6.99 3.45 -14.19
CA PRO A 29 8.28 4.14 -14.05
C PRO A 29 8.26 5.44 -13.25
N GLU A 30 7.10 6.09 -13.13
CA GLU A 30 6.93 7.26 -12.25
C GLU A 30 7.31 6.96 -10.80
N PHE A 31 6.93 5.80 -10.25
CA PHE A 31 7.29 5.42 -8.89
C PHE A 31 8.81 5.21 -8.72
N LEU A 32 9.49 4.71 -9.75
CA LEU A 32 10.94 4.58 -9.76
C LEU A 32 11.62 5.96 -9.73
N LYS A 33 11.11 6.93 -10.51
CA LYS A 33 11.62 8.31 -10.48
C LYS A 33 11.45 8.97 -9.11
N ILE A 34 10.32 8.70 -8.44
CA ILE A 34 10.09 9.16 -7.05
C ILE A 34 11.13 8.52 -6.12
N GLY A 35 11.37 7.21 -6.24
CA GLY A 35 12.40 6.50 -5.46
C GLY A 35 13.81 7.03 -5.70
N GLU A 36 14.19 7.29 -6.95
CA GLU A 36 15.48 7.89 -7.33
C GLU A 36 15.65 9.29 -6.70
N LYS A 37 14.61 10.12 -6.74
CA LYS A 37 14.62 11.44 -6.09
C LYS A 37 14.84 11.33 -4.58
N ILE A 38 14.09 10.44 -3.91
CA ILE A 38 14.22 10.19 -2.47
C ILE A 38 15.61 9.67 -2.13
N ALA A 39 16.18 8.79 -2.95
CA ALA A 39 17.53 8.28 -2.76
C ALA A 39 18.58 9.40 -2.87
N ALA A 40 18.49 10.26 -3.88
CA ALA A 40 19.39 11.39 -4.05
C ALA A 40 19.31 12.39 -2.89
N GLU A 41 18.10 12.70 -2.40
CA GLU A 41 17.91 13.54 -1.20
C GLU A 41 18.61 12.95 0.02
N ARG A 42 18.53 11.62 0.22
CA ARG A 42 19.20 10.91 1.31
C ARG A 42 20.72 10.94 1.19
N GLU A 43 21.26 10.78 -0.03
CA GLU A 43 22.71 10.86 -0.29
C GLU A 43 23.27 12.25 0.02
N LEU A 44 22.48 13.30 -0.18
CA LEU A 44 22.80 14.68 0.21
C LEU A 44 22.64 14.96 1.72
N GLY A 45 22.30 13.93 2.52
CA GLY A 45 22.07 14.07 3.97
C GLY A 45 20.75 14.75 4.33
N GLN A 46 19.85 14.95 3.36
CA GLN A 46 18.53 15.53 3.62
C GLN A 46 17.61 14.50 4.25
N LYS A 47 16.68 14.98 5.09
CA LYS A 47 15.65 14.14 5.71
C LYS A 47 14.51 13.91 4.70
N ALA A 48 14.71 12.98 3.77
CA ALA A 48 13.72 12.65 2.74
C ALA A 48 12.39 12.12 3.32
N PHE A 49 12.44 11.37 4.43
CA PHE A 49 11.25 10.90 5.13
C PHE A 49 11.00 11.70 6.42
N THR A 50 9.91 12.44 6.43
CA THR A 50 9.47 13.29 7.55
C THR A 50 8.25 12.73 8.27
N LYS A 51 7.58 11.72 7.69
CA LYS A 51 6.37 11.08 8.22
C LYS A 51 6.61 9.60 8.54
N GLY A 52 5.72 9.04 9.35
CA GLY A 52 5.79 7.66 9.84
C GLY A 52 5.24 6.65 8.83
N ALA A 53 4.27 5.86 9.30
CA ALA A 53 3.61 4.83 8.52
C ALA A 53 2.31 5.33 7.89
N TYR A 54 1.95 4.76 6.74
CA TYR A 54 0.66 4.97 6.11
C TYR A 54 0.10 3.70 5.47
N PHE A 55 -1.21 3.68 5.33
CA PHE A 55 -1.95 2.72 4.52
C PHE A 55 -2.78 3.47 3.49
N LEU A 56 -2.92 2.94 2.28
CA LEU A 56 -3.70 3.52 1.21
C LEU A 56 -4.55 2.44 0.52
N GLY A 57 -5.85 2.69 0.39
CA GLY A 57 -6.75 1.78 -0.32
C GLY A 57 -8.22 2.18 -0.21
N LYS A 58 -9.05 1.69 -1.14
CA LYS A 58 -10.52 1.89 -1.06
C LYS A 58 -11.05 1.33 0.26
N MET A 59 -11.80 2.11 1.03
CA MET A 59 -12.42 1.70 2.30
C MET A 59 -13.55 0.71 2.05
N VAL A 60 -13.17 -0.55 1.90
CA VAL A 60 -14.04 -1.73 1.82
C VAL A 60 -13.44 -2.77 2.75
N TRP A 61 -14.25 -3.50 3.52
CA TRP A 61 -13.76 -4.44 4.53
C TRP A 61 -12.78 -5.48 3.95
N GLY A 62 -13.02 -5.98 2.73
CA GLY A 62 -12.14 -6.91 2.02
C GLY A 62 -10.82 -6.33 1.51
N LYS A 63 -10.46 -5.10 1.89
CA LYS A 63 -9.18 -4.45 1.54
C LYS A 63 -8.21 -4.37 2.73
N GLY A 64 -8.31 -5.29 3.68
CA GLY A 64 -7.39 -5.37 4.82
C GLY A 64 -7.75 -4.47 6.00
N TYR A 65 -8.87 -3.73 5.93
CA TYR A 65 -9.27 -2.80 7.00
C TYR A 65 -9.67 -3.53 8.29
N LYS A 66 -10.31 -4.69 8.15
CA LYS A 66 -10.65 -5.53 9.31
C LYS A 66 -9.37 -6.05 9.97
N GLU A 67 -8.48 -6.62 9.17
CA GLU A 67 -7.20 -7.15 9.61
C GLU A 67 -6.34 -6.08 10.28
N LEU A 68 -6.30 -4.86 9.71
CA LEU A 68 -5.61 -3.73 10.29
C LEU A 68 -6.14 -3.35 11.67
N ILE A 69 -7.47 -3.19 11.79
CA ILE A 69 -8.12 -2.81 13.05
C ILE A 69 -7.93 -3.89 14.10
N ASP A 70 -8.13 -5.17 13.74
CA ASP A 70 -7.99 -6.30 14.64
C ASP A 70 -6.54 -6.43 15.16
N LEU A 71 -5.54 -6.25 14.29
CA LEU A 71 -4.12 -6.29 14.67
C LEU A 71 -3.73 -5.13 15.59
N LEU A 72 -4.13 -3.90 15.25
CA LEU A 72 -3.84 -2.73 16.08
C LEU A 72 -4.52 -2.81 17.45
N ALA A 73 -5.76 -3.32 17.51
CA ALA A 73 -6.45 -3.54 18.77
C ALA A 73 -5.77 -4.62 19.62
N LYS A 74 -5.36 -5.73 19.01
CA LYS A 74 -4.66 -6.83 19.68
C LYS A 74 -3.33 -6.39 20.29
N HIS A 75 -2.60 -5.52 19.60
CA HIS A 75 -1.26 -5.06 20.01
C HIS A 75 -1.24 -3.62 20.52
N LYS A 76 -2.39 -3.08 20.98
CA LYS A 76 -2.53 -1.67 21.34
C LYS A 76 -1.51 -1.21 22.39
N ALA A 77 -1.22 -2.04 23.38
CA ALA A 77 -0.25 -1.72 24.44
C ALA A 77 1.20 -1.73 23.92
N ASP A 78 1.53 -2.65 23.02
CA ASP A 78 2.88 -2.77 22.42
C ASP A 78 3.15 -1.63 21.42
N LEU A 79 2.09 -1.09 20.83
CA LEU A 79 2.11 -0.05 19.80
C LEU A 79 1.69 1.32 20.36
N ASP A 80 1.89 1.58 21.65
CA ASP A 80 1.58 2.88 22.22
C ASP A 80 2.37 4.00 21.50
N GLY A 81 1.68 5.09 21.18
CA GLY A 81 2.23 6.18 20.36
C GLY A 81 2.44 5.86 18.87
N PHE A 82 2.20 4.63 18.40
CA PHE A 82 2.25 4.30 16.97
C PHE A 82 1.11 5.01 16.25
N LYS A 83 1.46 5.95 15.37
CA LYS A 83 0.50 6.68 14.54
C LYS A 83 0.51 6.13 13.13
N LEU A 84 -0.68 5.84 12.61
CA LEU A 84 -0.87 5.41 11.23
C LEU A 84 -1.84 6.35 10.51
N ASP A 85 -1.37 6.95 9.41
CA ASP A 85 -2.21 7.74 8.52
C ASP A 85 -2.87 6.82 7.48
N VAL A 86 -4.19 6.89 7.32
CA VAL A 86 -4.96 5.99 6.46
C VAL A 86 -5.65 6.78 5.36
N PHE A 87 -5.29 6.54 4.10
CA PHE A 87 -5.80 7.24 2.93
C PHE A 87 -6.81 6.37 2.18
N GLY A 88 -8.06 6.82 2.11
CA GLY A 88 -9.08 6.05 1.41
C GLY A 88 -10.46 6.67 1.46
N ASN A 89 -11.31 6.24 0.54
CA ASN A 89 -12.75 6.44 0.55
C ASN A 89 -13.42 5.13 0.14
N GLY A 90 -14.69 4.93 0.46
CA GLY A 90 -15.42 3.73 0.06
C GLY A 90 -16.76 3.60 0.77
N GLU A 91 -17.51 2.56 0.41
CA GLU A 91 -18.85 2.29 0.97
C GLU A 91 -18.82 2.01 2.48
N ASP A 92 -17.74 1.39 2.96
CA ASP A 92 -17.59 1.02 4.37
C ASP A 92 -16.89 2.12 5.21
N ALA A 93 -16.62 3.29 4.64
CA ALA A 93 -15.80 4.32 5.28
C ALA A 93 -16.31 4.73 6.68
N ASN A 94 -17.63 4.90 6.82
CA ASN A 94 -18.24 5.26 8.10
C ASN A 94 -18.09 4.15 9.13
N GLU A 95 -18.26 2.89 8.73
CA GLU A 95 -18.16 1.74 9.63
C GLU A 95 -16.72 1.50 10.09
N VAL A 96 -15.76 1.55 9.15
CA VAL A 96 -14.32 1.43 9.43
C VAL A 96 -13.88 2.49 10.43
N GLN A 97 -14.23 3.76 10.20
CA GLN A 97 -13.88 4.85 11.10
C GLN A 97 -14.55 4.70 12.47
N SER A 98 -15.82 4.26 12.51
CA SER A 98 -16.54 4.03 13.77
C SER A 98 -15.95 2.88 14.57
N ALA A 99 -15.54 1.80 13.90
CA ALA A 99 -14.90 0.65 14.54
C ALA A 99 -13.54 1.04 15.16
N ALA A 100 -12.71 1.78 14.43
CA ALA A 100 -11.43 2.27 14.93
C ALA A 100 -11.60 3.22 16.13
N ARG A 101 -12.60 4.13 16.09
CA ARG A 101 -12.91 5.04 17.21
C ARG A 101 -13.41 4.29 18.44
N ARG A 102 -14.27 3.29 18.28
CA ARG A 102 -14.79 2.48 19.40
C ARG A 102 -13.69 1.72 20.14
N LEU A 103 -12.64 1.33 19.42
CA LEU A 103 -11.45 0.66 19.96
C LEU A 103 -10.36 1.65 20.41
N ASP A 104 -10.60 2.95 20.24
CA ASP A 104 -9.67 4.03 20.57
C ASP A 104 -8.29 3.80 19.93
N LEU A 105 -8.27 3.51 18.63
CA LEU A 105 -7.04 3.29 17.86
C LEU A 105 -6.48 4.62 17.35
N ASN A 106 -5.15 4.74 17.34
CA ASN A 106 -4.43 5.93 16.85
C ASN A 106 -4.32 5.94 15.32
N LEU A 107 -5.48 5.95 14.65
CA LEU A 107 -5.62 6.04 13.20
C LEU A 107 -6.06 7.44 12.79
N ASN A 108 -5.34 8.04 11.85
CA ASN A 108 -5.71 9.32 11.27
C ASN A 108 -6.21 9.13 9.83
N PHE A 109 -7.53 9.16 9.67
CA PHE A 109 -8.17 8.96 8.38
C PHE A 109 -8.12 10.21 7.51
N GLN A 110 -7.69 10.04 6.26
CA GLN A 110 -7.49 11.07 5.25
C GLN A 110 -8.26 10.71 3.98
N LYS A 111 -8.62 11.72 3.18
CA LYS A 111 -9.25 11.50 1.87
C LYS A 111 -8.35 10.64 0.99
N GLY A 112 -8.96 9.82 0.12
CA GLY A 112 -8.24 9.05 -0.89
C GLY A 112 -7.33 9.92 -1.76
N ARG A 113 -6.17 9.37 -2.15
CA ARG A 113 -5.14 10.01 -2.97
C ARG A 113 -4.61 9.04 -4.01
N ASP A 114 -4.02 9.58 -5.07
CA ASP A 114 -3.13 8.79 -5.93
C ASP A 114 -1.87 8.43 -5.15
N HIS A 115 -1.32 7.24 -5.38
CA HIS A 115 -0.16 6.79 -4.61
C HIS A 115 1.12 7.58 -4.95
N ALA A 116 1.20 8.17 -6.14
CA ALA A 116 2.29 9.02 -6.59
C ALA A 116 2.15 10.48 -6.10
N ASP A 117 1.08 10.85 -5.40
CA ASP A 117 0.87 12.20 -4.85
C ASP A 117 2.03 12.61 -3.92
N ASP A 118 2.61 13.79 -4.16
CA ASP A 118 3.75 14.34 -3.42
C ASP A 118 3.55 14.32 -1.89
N SER A 119 2.31 14.46 -1.42
CA SER A 119 2.00 14.41 0.01
C SER A 119 2.29 13.03 0.64
N LEU A 120 2.44 11.98 -0.16
CA LEU A 120 2.78 10.63 0.27
C LEU A 120 4.29 10.34 0.21
N HIS A 121 5.09 11.14 -0.49
CA HIS A 121 6.53 10.87 -0.66
C HIS A 121 7.29 10.88 0.67
N GLY A 122 6.90 11.79 1.58
CA GLY A 122 7.54 11.93 2.89
C GLY A 122 7.30 10.79 3.90
N TYR A 123 6.44 9.81 3.60
CA TYR A 123 6.27 8.61 4.46
C TYR A 123 7.34 7.58 4.21
N LYS A 124 7.91 7.04 5.28
CA LYS A 124 8.91 5.96 5.20
C LYS A 124 8.30 4.57 5.03
N VAL A 125 7.20 4.30 5.73
CA VAL A 125 6.67 2.94 5.87
C VAL A 125 5.30 2.84 5.23
N PHE A 126 5.15 1.99 4.22
CA PHE A 126 3.85 1.59 3.70
C PHE A 126 3.39 0.30 4.37
N ILE A 127 2.14 0.25 4.81
CA ILE A 127 1.52 -0.94 5.41
C ILE A 127 0.49 -1.49 4.43
N ASN A 128 0.64 -2.76 4.07
CA ASN A 128 -0.40 -3.52 3.39
C ASN A 128 -0.96 -4.61 4.33
N PRO A 129 -2.16 -4.40 4.93
CA PRO A 129 -2.77 -5.37 5.84
C PRO A 129 -3.60 -6.44 5.11
N SER A 130 -3.75 -6.37 3.79
CA SER A 130 -4.60 -7.27 3.00
C SER A 130 -4.04 -8.71 2.98
N ILE A 131 -4.86 -9.68 3.37
CA ILE A 131 -4.54 -11.12 3.29
C ILE A 131 -4.94 -11.77 1.96
N SER A 132 -5.61 -11.01 1.10
CA SER A 132 -6.22 -11.50 -0.14
C SER A 132 -5.82 -10.71 -1.38
N ASP A 133 -4.83 -9.82 -1.28
CA ASP A 133 -4.33 -9.11 -2.45
C ASP A 133 -3.62 -10.08 -3.40
N VAL A 134 -4.08 -10.11 -4.65
CA VAL A 134 -3.54 -11.01 -5.67
C VAL A 134 -2.23 -10.46 -6.24
N LEU A 135 -2.19 -9.15 -6.55
CA LEU A 135 -1.07 -8.53 -7.26
C LEU A 135 -0.22 -7.61 -6.38
N CYS A 136 -0.74 -7.23 -5.20
CA CYS A 136 -0.10 -6.31 -4.26
C CYS A 136 0.52 -5.06 -4.91
N THR A 137 -0.14 -4.45 -5.92
CA THR A 137 0.44 -3.36 -6.71
C THR A 137 0.86 -2.18 -5.84
N ALA A 138 0.05 -1.80 -4.85
CA ALA A 138 0.40 -0.75 -3.90
C ALA A 138 1.69 -1.05 -3.12
N THR A 139 1.97 -2.33 -2.83
CA THR A 139 3.24 -2.72 -2.20
C THR A 139 4.42 -2.56 -3.16
N ALA A 140 4.26 -2.96 -4.42
CA ALA A 140 5.29 -2.78 -5.44
C ALA A 140 5.57 -1.28 -5.73
N GLU A 141 4.52 -0.46 -5.75
CA GLU A 141 4.59 1.01 -5.88
C GLU A 141 5.36 1.62 -4.70
N ALA A 142 5.03 1.22 -3.47
CA ALA A 142 5.74 1.70 -2.29
C ALA A 142 7.22 1.30 -2.28
N LEU A 143 7.51 0.06 -2.66
CA LEU A 143 8.88 -0.44 -2.78
C LEU A 143 9.68 0.35 -3.84
N ALA A 144 9.07 0.62 -4.99
CA ALA A 144 9.67 1.41 -6.06
C ALA A 144 9.97 2.85 -5.62
N MET A 145 9.14 3.41 -4.73
CA MET A 145 9.39 4.71 -4.08
C MET A 145 10.42 4.66 -2.94
N GLY A 146 11.07 3.52 -2.68
CA GLY A 146 12.12 3.38 -1.67
C GLY A 146 11.60 3.33 -0.22
N LYS A 147 10.36 2.87 -0.01
CA LYS A 147 9.69 2.82 1.30
C LYS A 147 9.93 1.49 2.02
N PHE A 148 11.11 1.32 2.63
CA PHE A 148 11.50 0.16 3.46
C PHE A 148 12.51 0.53 4.56
#